data_AF-A0A947E099-F1
#
_entry.id   AF-A0A947E099-F1
#
_cell.length_a   1.000
_cell.length_b   1.000
_cell.length_c   1.000
_cell.angle_alpha   90.00
_cell.angle_beta   90.00
_cell.angle_gamma   90.00
#
_symmetry.space_group_name_H-M   'P 1'
#
loop_
_entity.id
_entity.type
_entity.pdbx_description
1 polymer ?
#
loop_
_entity_poly.entity_id
_entity_poly.type
_entity_poly.pdbx_seq_one_letter_code
_entity_poly.pdbx_strand_id
1 'polypeptide(L)'
;LIRANDNRAHKAHVVVFFIFIVSNAGGSLTPLGDPPLFLGFLKGVDFFWTVRHIFPETLFLVGSLLAIFYALDLWFYRQRKEVAPLDPTPDTGRIGFDGAANFWLLGAIAGLVLLSGFWKSAVVFNIAGTDVGLPGLVRDAGLVAITLLSLKITAAKVHADNQFSWGPMAEVAKLFAGIFLTIIPVIAMLKAGTSGPFGAVVSAVTRPDGSPDPAMYFWATGALSSFLDNAPTYLVFFNTAGGDPQAMMTTFASTLAAISAGAVFMGANTYIGNAPNLMVKAIAEDRNVKMPSFFGYMLWSGGVLIPLFIIMTFIWFK
;
A
#
# COMPACT_ATOMS: atom_id res chain seq x y z
N LEU A 1 -18.13 2.27 7.43
CA LEU A 1 -17.45 3.50 7.90
C LEU A 1 -18.19 4.77 7.50
N ILE A 2 -18.38 5.05 6.21
CA ILE A 2 -19.08 6.28 5.75
C ILE A 2 -20.52 6.35 6.29
N ARG A 3 -21.30 5.27 6.13
CA ARG A 3 -22.68 5.16 6.66
C ARG A 3 -22.74 5.36 8.18
N ALA A 4 -21.87 4.69 8.94
CA ALA A 4 -21.83 4.82 10.40
C ALA A 4 -21.46 6.23 10.91
N ASN A 5 -20.98 7.12 10.03
CA ASN A 5 -20.62 8.50 10.37
C ASN A 5 -21.47 9.51 9.57
N ASP A 6 -22.54 9.08 8.91
CA ASP A 6 -23.32 9.94 8.02
C ASP A 6 -24.11 11.03 8.76
N ASN A 7 -24.39 10.83 10.05
CA ASN A 7 -25.02 11.78 10.93
C ASN A 7 -24.05 12.81 11.55
N ARG A 8 -22.78 12.80 11.14
CA ARG A 8 -21.75 13.72 11.67
C ARG A 8 -21.51 14.93 10.78
N ALA A 9 -21.17 16.08 11.36
CA ALA A 9 -20.76 17.26 10.60
C ALA A 9 -19.34 17.08 10.01
N HIS A 10 -18.40 16.58 10.81
CA HIS A 10 -17.03 16.32 10.37
C HIS A 10 -16.83 14.83 10.08
N LYS A 11 -16.59 14.50 8.80
CA LYS A 11 -16.35 13.12 8.33
C LYS A 11 -15.03 12.96 7.58
N ALA A 12 -14.49 14.07 7.05
CA ALA A 12 -13.32 14.05 6.19
C ALA A 12 -12.09 13.47 6.91
N HIS A 13 -11.87 13.80 8.18
CA HIS A 13 -10.74 13.26 8.95
C HIS A 13 -10.81 11.75 9.11
N VAL A 14 -12.02 11.16 9.23
CA VAL A 14 -12.18 9.71 9.29
C VAL A 14 -11.69 9.05 8.00
N VAL A 15 -12.00 9.65 6.85
CA VAL A 15 -11.53 9.16 5.54
C VAL A 15 -10.03 9.38 5.38
N VAL A 16 -9.50 10.54 5.78
CA VAL A 16 -8.06 10.85 5.71
C VAL A 16 -7.24 9.86 6.56
N PHE A 17 -7.64 9.61 7.81
CA PHE A 17 -6.94 8.64 8.67
C PHE A 17 -7.16 7.20 8.21
N PHE A 18 -8.29 6.89 7.57
CA PHE A 18 -8.47 5.61 6.90
C PHE A 18 -7.44 5.42 5.77
N ILE A 19 -7.15 6.47 4.99
CA ILE A 19 -6.11 6.43 3.98
C ILE A 19 -4.73 6.20 4.63
N PHE A 20 -4.38 6.99 5.65
CA PHE A 20 -3.08 6.88 6.33
C PHE A 20 -2.84 5.49 6.94
N ILE A 21 -3.85 4.96 7.63
CA ILE A 21 -3.72 3.71 8.37
C ILE A 21 -4.05 2.51 7.50
N VAL A 22 -5.26 2.44 6.94
CA VAL A 22 -5.75 1.21 6.30
C VAL A 22 -5.24 1.07 4.87
N SER A 23 -5.16 2.17 4.12
CA SER A 23 -4.75 2.12 2.70
C SER A 23 -3.23 2.17 2.50
N ASN A 24 -2.45 2.33 3.58
CA ASN A 24 -0.99 2.43 3.53
C ASN A 24 -0.34 1.67 4.69
N ALA A 25 -0.24 2.27 5.89
CA ALA A 25 0.58 1.74 6.98
C ALA A 25 0.16 0.33 7.45
N GLY A 26 -1.11 -0.05 7.36
CA GLY A 26 -1.62 -1.36 7.74
C GLY A 26 -1.19 -2.49 6.79
N GLY A 27 -0.78 -2.14 5.56
CA GLY A 27 -0.31 -3.10 4.57
C GLY A 27 1.18 -3.48 4.70
N SER A 28 1.94 -2.80 5.57
CA SER A 28 3.41 -2.91 5.62
C SER A 28 3.96 -4.19 6.25
N LEU A 29 3.12 -4.99 6.90
CA LEU A 29 3.60 -6.13 7.66
C LEU A 29 3.80 -7.37 6.80
N THR A 30 3.04 -7.55 5.73
CA THR A 30 3.14 -8.77 4.89
C THR A 30 3.15 -8.43 3.41
N PRO A 31 3.74 -9.28 2.56
CA PRO A 31 3.64 -9.15 1.09
C PRO A 31 2.21 -9.15 0.55
N LEU A 32 1.21 -9.56 1.34
CA LEU A 32 -0.20 -9.52 0.96
C LEU A 32 -0.84 -8.15 1.18
N GLY A 33 -0.24 -7.33 2.03
CA GLY A 33 -0.85 -6.09 2.51
C GLY A 33 -0.68 -4.91 1.54
N ASP A 34 0.44 -4.84 0.82
CA ASP A 34 0.74 -3.72 -0.07
C ASP A 34 1.58 -4.15 -1.31
N PRO A 35 1.35 -3.61 -2.52
CA PRO A 35 2.06 -3.98 -3.74
C PRO A 35 3.60 -3.93 -3.69
N PRO A 36 4.26 -2.93 -3.07
CA PRO A 36 5.71 -2.89 -2.85
C PRO A 36 6.28 -4.19 -2.25
N LEU A 37 5.67 -4.66 -1.17
CA LEU A 37 6.15 -5.82 -0.43
C LEU A 37 5.86 -7.12 -1.19
N PHE A 38 4.74 -7.15 -1.93
CA PHE A 38 4.47 -8.23 -2.86
C PHE A 38 5.55 -8.35 -3.93
N LEU A 39 5.97 -7.22 -4.52
CA LEU A 39 7.04 -7.20 -5.51
C LEU A 39 8.39 -7.60 -4.90
N GLY A 40 8.70 -7.16 -3.69
CA GLY A 40 9.87 -7.62 -2.94
C GLY A 40 9.87 -9.14 -2.77
N PHE A 41 8.73 -9.71 -2.38
CA PHE A 41 8.56 -11.15 -2.26
C PHE A 41 8.73 -11.89 -3.60
N LEU A 42 8.16 -11.36 -4.70
CA LEU A 42 8.40 -11.89 -6.04
C LEU A 42 9.88 -11.83 -6.46
N LYS A 43 10.63 -10.85 -5.95
CA LYS A 43 12.08 -10.75 -6.14
C LYS A 43 12.88 -11.69 -5.23
N GLY A 44 12.25 -12.37 -4.28
CA GLY A 44 12.88 -13.36 -3.41
C GLY A 44 13.08 -12.91 -1.97
N VAL A 45 12.47 -11.79 -1.54
CA VAL A 45 12.39 -11.44 -0.11
C VAL A 45 11.44 -12.42 0.59
N ASP A 46 11.85 -12.92 1.76
CA ASP A 46 11.06 -13.89 2.52
C ASP A 46 9.74 -13.30 3.01
N PHE A 47 8.69 -14.14 3.02
CA PHE A 47 7.33 -13.70 3.37
C PHE A 47 7.23 -13.03 4.75
N PHE A 48 7.94 -13.57 5.75
CA PHE A 48 7.91 -13.06 7.12
C PHE A 48 9.00 -12.03 7.41
N TRP A 49 9.83 -11.67 6.43
CA TRP A 49 10.92 -10.73 6.65
C TRP A 49 10.41 -9.36 7.08
N THR A 50 9.37 -8.85 6.40
CA THR A 50 8.78 -7.54 6.67
C THR A 50 8.15 -7.46 8.07
N VAL A 51 7.43 -8.49 8.50
CA VAL A 51 6.91 -8.55 9.89
C VAL A 51 8.07 -8.50 10.89
N ARG A 52 9.16 -9.21 10.63
CA ARG A 52 10.28 -9.25 11.60
C ARG A 52 11.05 -7.94 11.69
N HIS A 53 11.18 -7.21 10.58
CA HIS A 53 12.08 -6.06 10.47
C HIS A 53 11.38 -4.69 10.40
N ILE A 54 10.07 -4.64 10.12
CA ILE A 54 9.31 -3.39 9.96
C ILE A 54 8.18 -3.27 11.01
N PHE A 55 8.00 -4.29 11.86
CA PHE A 55 6.98 -4.26 12.90
C PHE A 55 7.11 -3.12 13.90
N PRO A 56 8.29 -2.78 14.47
CA PRO A 56 8.37 -1.67 15.42
C PRO A 56 8.05 -0.32 14.77
N GLU A 57 8.50 -0.09 13.54
CA GLU A 57 8.21 1.09 12.72
C GLU A 57 6.71 1.20 12.43
N THR A 58 6.10 0.09 12.03
CA THR A 58 4.66 0.03 11.74
C THR A 58 3.83 0.26 12.99
N LEU A 59 4.21 -0.38 14.10
CA LEU A 59 3.51 -0.24 15.38
C LEU A 59 3.58 1.19 15.89
N PHE A 60 4.75 1.83 15.78
CA PHE A 60 4.91 3.24 16.09
C PHE A 60 3.99 4.10 15.23
N LEU A 61 4.08 3.97 13.90
CA LEU A 61 3.30 4.80 12.98
C LEU A 61 1.79 4.61 13.16
N VAL A 62 1.31 3.36 13.15
CA VAL A 62 -0.11 3.05 13.33
C VAL A 62 -0.59 3.46 14.72
N GLY A 63 0.19 3.19 15.77
CA GLY A 63 -0.14 3.58 17.14
C GLY A 63 -0.25 5.09 17.31
N SER A 64 0.72 5.85 16.78
CA SER A 64 0.68 7.32 16.77
C SER A 64 -0.51 7.84 15.95
N LEU A 65 -0.76 7.29 14.76
CA LEU A 65 -1.90 7.70 13.93
C LEU A 65 -3.24 7.42 14.61
N LEU A 66 -3.42 6.27 15.26
CA LEU A 66 -4.62 5.95 16.03
C LEU A 66 -4.79 6.89 17.22
N ALA A 67 -3.72 7.24 17.94
CA ALA A 67 -3.77 8.19 19.04
C ALA A 67 -4.15 9.61 18.58
N ILE A 68 -3.55 10.08 17.48
CA ILE A 68 -3.88 11.40 16.89
C ILE A 68 -5.31 11.39 16.37
N PHE A 69 -5.71 10.33 15.66
CA PHE A 69 -7.08 10.15 15.18
C PHE A 69 -8.07 10.22 16.34
N TYR A 70 -7.84 9.46 17.41
CA TYR A 70 -8.72 9.43 18.57
C TYR A 70 -8.81 10.81 19.25
N ALA A 71 -7.69 11.50 19.43
CA ALA A 71 -7.68 12.84 20.03
C ALA A 71 -8.46 13.85 19.19
N LEU A 72 -8.26 13.83 17.87
CA LEU A 72 -8.96 14.71 16.92
C LEU A 72 -10.46 14.39 16.84
N ASP A 73 -10.79 13.11 16.73
CA ASP A 73 -12.16 12.63 16.64
C ASP A 73 -12.95 12.96 17.92
N LEU A 74 -12.34 12.75 19.09
CA LEU A 74 -12.90 13.15 20.37
C LEU A 74 -13.11 14.66 20.48
N TRP A 75 -12.18 15.46 19.95
CA TRP A 75 -12.32 16.91 19.93
C TRP A 75 -13.51 17.35 19.07
N PHE A 76 -13.66 16.80 17.86
CA PHE A 76 -14.84 17.06 17.02
C PHE A 76 -16.12 16.59 17.70
N TYR A 77 -16.14 15.38 18.28
CA TYR A 77 -17.29 14.81 18.96
C TYR A 77 -17.82 15.68 20.11
N ARG A 78 -16.95 16.43 20.77
CA ARG A 78 -17.32 17.36 21.85
C ARG A 78 -17.93 18.68 21.37
N GLN A 79 -17.90 18.98 20.07
CA GLN A 79 -18.44 20.23 19.54
C GLN A 79 -19.98 20.22 19.53
N ARG A 80 -20.59 21.33 19.94
CA ARG A 80 -22.04 21.51 19.86
C ARG A 80 -22.43 21.54 18.38
N LYS A 81 -23.22 20.54 17.92
CA LYS A 81 -23.66 20.26 16.53
C LYS A 81 -22.83 19.26 15.73
N GLU A 82 -21.88 18.54 16.34
CA GLU A 82 -21.14 17.50 15.61
C GLU A 82 -22.04 16.34 15.17
N VAL A 83 -22.97 15.89 16.02
CA VAL A 83 -23.92 14.82 15.69
C VAL A 83 -25.29 15.45 15.43
N ALA A 84 -25.85 15.22 14.26
CA ALA A 84 -27.20 15.68 13.95
C ALA A 84 -28.25 14.84 14.71
N PRO A 85 -29.43 15.42 15.03
CA PRO A 85 -30.43 14.72 15.85
C PRO A 85 -31.07 13.52 15.14
N LEU A 86 -31.06 13.50 13.81
CA LEU A 86 -31.70 12.49 12.98
C LEU A 86 -30.65 11.72 12.19
N ASP A 87 -30.54 10.43 12.45
CA ASP A 87 -29.70 9.52 11.67
C ASP A 87 -30.38 9.24 10.30
N PRO A 88 -29.77 9.64 9.17
CA PRO A 88 -30.30 9.35 7.83
C PRO A 88 -30.42 7.86 7.54
N THR A 89 -29.58 7.03 8.18
CA THR A 89 -29.51 5.60 7.91
C THR A 89 -29.52 4.78 9.20
N PRO A 90 -30.68 4.70 9.89
CA PRO A 90 -30.79 4.11 11.22
C PRO A 90 -30.09 2.75 11.34
N ASP A 91 -29.33 2.59 12.41
CA ASP A 91 -28.65 1.34 12.73
C ASP A 91 -29.66 0.19 12.83
N THR A 92 -29.51 -0.78 11.94
CA THR A 92 -30.26 -2.03 12.02
C THR A 92 -29.70 -2.87 13.16
N GLY A 93 -30.52 -3.24 14.14
CA GLY A 93 -30.11 -3.97 15.35
C GLY A 93 -29.62 -5.41 15.15
N ARG A 94 -29.27 -5.82 13.93
CA ARG A 94 -28.74 -7.15 13.60
C ARG A 94 -27.44 -7.01 12.82
N ILE A 95 -26.33 -7.44 13.41
CA ILE A 95 -25.07 -7.61 12.71
C ILE A 95 -25.15 -8.91 11.92
N GLY A 96 -24.98 -8.85 10.60
CA GLY A 96 -24.99 -10.00 9.71
C GLY A 96 -24.03 -9.79 8.55
N PHE A 97 -23.50 -10.88 8.00
CA PHE A 97 -22.63 -10.87 6.83
C PHE A 97 -23.33 -11.51 5.64
N ASP A 98 -23.85 -10.68 4.74
CA ASP A 98 -24.33 -11.16 3.44
C ASP A 98 -23.13 -11.55 2.56
N GLY A 99 -23.17 -12.76 1.98
CA GLY A 99 -22.06 -13.26 1.15
C GLY A 99 -20.88 -13.85 1.94
N ALA A 100 -21.10 -14.33 3.17
CA ALA A 100 -20.09 -14.93 4.03
C ALA A 100 -19.26 -16.06 3.38
N ALA A 101 -19.78 -16.72 2.34
CA ALA A 101 -19.02 -17.69 1.55
C ALA A 101 -17.71 -17.11 0.96
N ASN A 102 -17.66 -15.80 0.69
CA ASN A 102 -16.45 -15.13 0.20
C ASN A 102 -15.32 -15.11 1.23
N PHE A 103 -15.57 -15.30 2.53
CA PHE A 103 -14.49 -15.42 3.52
C PHE A 103 -13.60 -16.64 3.26
N TRP A 104 -14.19 -17.76 2.80
CA TRP A 104 -13.41 -18.93 2.38
C TRP A 104 -12.57 -18.64 1.13
N LEU A 105 -13.11 -17.86 0.19
CA LEU A 105 -12.38 -17.44 -1.00
C LEU A 105 -11.22 -16.49 -0.65
N LEU A 106 -11.39 -15.59 0.32
CA LEU A 106 -10.30 -14.76 0.84
C LEU A 106 -9.19 -15.60 1.48
N GLY A 107 -9.56 -16.62 2.28
CA GLY A 107 -8.61 -17.59 2.82
C GLY A 107 -7.85 -18.35 1.72
N ALA A 108 -8.56 -18.74 0.66
CA ALA A 108 -7.95 -19.42 -0.50
C ALA A 108 -6.99 -18.50 -1.28
N ILE A 109 -7.32 -17.21 -1.45
CA ILE A 109 -6.42 -16.20 -2.04
C ILE A 109 -5.12 -16.11 -1.23
N ALA A 110 -5.23 -15.95 0.09
CA ALA A 110 -4.06 -15.91 0.96
C ALA A 110 -3.24 -17.21 0.87
N GLY A 111 -3.91 -18.37 0.86
CA GLY A 111 -3.29 -19.68 0.68
C GLY A 111 -2.54 -19.83 -0.63
N LEU A 112 -3.10 -19.40 -1.77
CA LEU A 112 -2.44 -19.45 -3.08
C LEU A 112 -1.18 -18.58 -3.13
N VAL A 113 -1.24 -17.39 -2.54
CA VAL A 113 -0.07 -16.50 -2.50
C VAL A 113 1.04 -17.11 -1.62
N LEU A 114 0.69 -17.62 -0.43
CA LEU A 114 1.64 -18.31 0.44
C LEU A 114 2.24 -19.54 -0.24
N LEU A 115 1.40 -20.35 -0.90
CA LEU A 115 1.83 -21.52 -1.67
C LEU A 115 2.90 -21.14 -2.69
N SER A 116 2.72 -20.04 -3.44
CA SER A 116 3.71 -19.58 -4.43
C SER A 116 5.07 -19.19 -3.83
N GLY A 117 5.11 -18.85 -2.54
CA GLY A 117 6.35 -18.53 -1.83
C GLY A 117 7.10 -19.75 -1.33
N PHE A 118 6.36 -20.66 -0.67
CA PHE A 118 6.91 -21.85 -0.03
C PHE A 118 7.20 -22.97 -1.02
N TRP A 119 6.38 -23.11 -2.05
CA TRP A 119 6.60 -24.12 -3.08
C TRP A 119 7.63 -23.63 -4.08
N LYS A 120 8.84 -24.19 -4.01
CA LYS A 120 9.86 -24.05 -5.05
C LYS A 120 9.75 -25.23 -6.01
N SER A 121 9.58 -24.94 -7.29
CA SER A 121 9.56 -25.94 -8.36
C SER A 121 10.66 -25.63 -9.35
N ALA A 122 11.33 -26.68 -9.86
CA ALA A 122 12.29 -26.55 -10.94
C ALA A 122 11.62 -26.31 -12.31
N VAL A 123 10.30 -26.49 -12.41
CA VAL A 123 9.55 -26.31 -13.64
C VAL A 123 9.37 -24.82 -13.93
N VAL A 124 9.97 -24.37 -15.02
CA VAL A 124 9.92 -23.01 -15.52
C VAL A 124 9.47 -23.03 -16.98
N PHE A 125 8.58 -22.12 -17.33
CA PHE A 125 8.09 -21.92 -18.68
C PHE A 125 8.62 -20.60 -19.22
N ASN A 126 9.24 -20.61 -20.39
CA ASN A 126 9.63 -19.36 -21.04
C ASN A 126 8.45 -18.85 -21.89
N ILE A 127 7.87 -17.71 -21.50
CA ILE A 127 6.75 -17.07 -22.19
C ILE A 127 7.23 -15.71 -22.70
N ALA A 128 7.31 -15.54 -24.02
CA ALA A 128 7.77 -14.30 -24.66
C ALA A 128 9.12 -13.79 -24.10
N GLY A 129 10.06 -14.69 -23.80
CA GLY A 129 11.37 -14.35 -23.26
C GLY A 129 11.41 -14.13 -21.74
N THR A 130 10.29 -14.30 -21.03
CA THR A 130 10.22 -14.22 -19.57
C THR A 130 10.04 -15.60 -18.95
N ASP A 131 10.88 -15.92 -17.98
CA ASP A 131 10.78 -17.16 -17.22
C ASP A 131 9.66 -17.08 -16.18
N VAL A 132 8.66 -17.94 -16.32
CA VAL A 132 7.50 -18.03 -15.42
C VAL A 132 7.50 -19.39 -14.74
N GLY A 133 7.71 -19.40 -13.42
CA GLY A 133 7.70 -20.62 -12.62
C GLY A 133 6.30 -21.21 -12.46
N LEU A 134 6.21 -22.54 -12.39
CA LEU A 134 4.96 -23.27 -12.14
C LEU A 134 4.17 -22.75 -10.91
N PRO A 135 4.79 -22.46 -9.75
CA PRO A 135 4.06 -21.97 -8.57
C PRO A 135 3.38 -20.62 -8.82
N GLY A 136 4.01 -19.74 -9.62
CA GLY A 136 3.44 -18.45 -10.01
C GLY A 136 2.23 -18.62 -10.93
N LEU A 137 2.33 -19.51 -11.94
CA LEU A 137 1.21 -19.82 -12.83
C LEU A 137 0.01 -20.40 -12.07
N VAL A 138 0.24 -21.34 -11.15
CA VAL A 138 -0.82 -21.94 -10.33
C VAL A 138 -1.51 -20.89 -9.46
N ARG A 139 -0.74 -19.98 -8.85
CA ARG A 139 -1.29 -18.86 -8.10
C ARG A 139 -2.16 -17.98 -8.99
N ASP A 140 -1.63 -17.51 -10.12
CA ASP A 140 -2.33 -16.54 -10.97
C ASP A 140 -3.61 -17.14 -11.58
N ALA A 141 -3.54 -18.38 -12.07
CA ALA A 141 -4.72 -19.11 -12.55
C ALA A 141 -5.74 -19.34 -11.42
N GLY A 142 -5.27 -19.67 -10.22
CA GLY A 142 -6.11 -19.84 -9.03
C GLY A 142 -6.80 -18.54 -8.61
N LEU A 143 -6.10 -17.40 -8.64
CA LEU A 143 -6.70 -16.09 -8.34
C LEU A 143 -7.81 -15.75 -9.34
N VAL A 144 -7.59 -15.96 -10.63
CA VAL A 144 -8.63 -15.78 -11.67
C VAL A 144 -9.82 -16.71 -11.42
N ALA A 145 -9.58 -17.98 -11.12
CA ALA A 145 -10.64 -18.94 -10.83
C ALA A 145 -11.46 -18.52 -9.60
N ILE A 146 -10.81 -18.03 -8.54
CA ILE A 146 -11.49 -17.51 -7.34
C ILE A 146 -12.31 -16.26 -7.67
N THR A 147 -11.79 -15.33 -8.47
CA THR A 147 -12.55 -14.15 -8.91
C THR A 147 -13.83 -14.56 -9.63
N LEU A 148 -13.73 -15.48 -10.60
CA LEU A 148 -14.89 -15.98 -11.35
C LEU A 148 -15.88 -16.72 -10.43
N LEU A 149 -15.38 -17.51 -9.49
CA LEU A 149 -16.20 -18.22 -8.52
C LEU A 149 -16.93 -17.24 -7.58
N SER A 150 -16.25 -16.22 -7.07
CA SER A 150 -16.82 -15.17 -6.21
C SER A 150 -17.98 -14.45 -6.91
N LEU A 151 -17.77 -14.06 -8.17
CA LEU A 151 -18.80 -13.42 -8.99
C LEU A 151 -20.01 -14.32 -9.22
N LYS A 152 -19.79 -15.64 -9.33
CA LYS A 152 -20.85 -16.63 -9.55
C LYS A 152 -21.65 -16.94 -8.28
N ILE A 153 -21.00 -17.04 -7.12
CA ILE A 153 -21.67 -17.44 -5.87
C ILE A 153 -22.32 -16.25 -5.13
N THR A 154 -21.83 -15.03 -5.37
CA THR A 154 -22.34 -13.84 -4.68
C THR A 154 -23.62 -13.35 -5.35
N ALA A 155 -24.69 -13.21 -4.58
CA ALA A 155 -25.98 -12.78 -5.10
C ALA A 155 -25.91 -11.36 -5.70
N ALA A 156 -26.58 -11.15 -6.84
CA ALA A 156 -26.59 -9.86 -7.53
C ALA A 156 -27.07 -8.69 -6.64
N LYS A 157 -27.99 -8.96 -5.71
CA LYS A 157 -28.44 -7.99 -4.71
C LYS A 157 -27.29 -7.50 -3.82
N VAL A 158 -26.39 -8.39 -3.38
CA VAL A 158 -25.22 -8.02 -2.57
C VAL A 158 -24.28 -7.11 -3.37
N HIS A 159 -24.08 -7.38 -4.66
CA HIS A 159 -23.32 -6.49 -5.54
C HIS A 159 -23.99 -5.12 -5.69
N ALA A 160 -25.32 -5.08 -5.88
CA ALA A 160 -26.08 -3.83 -6.01
C ALA A 160 -26.08 -3.01 -4.71
N ASP A 161 -26.29 -3.65 -3.56
CA ASP A 161 -26.28 -3.01 -2.24
C ASP A 161 -24.89 -2.41 -1.90
N ASN A 162 -23.82 -3.03 -2.42
CA ASN A 162 -22.45 -2.51 -2.34
C ASN A 162 -22.05 -1.58 -3.50
N GLN A 163 -22.94 -1.32 -4.46
CA GLN A 163 -22.67 -0.53 -5.68
C GLN A 163 -21.42 -0.99 -6.44
N PHE A 164 -21.23 -2.31 -6.55
CA PHE A 164 -20.09 -2.89 -7.23
C PHE A 164 -20.05 -2.50 -8.73
N SER A 165 -18.91 -2.02 -9.20
CA SER A 165 -18.68 -1.69 -10.61
C SER A 165 -17.24 -2.01 -11.05
N TRP A 166 -17.05 -2.28 -12.35
CA TRP A 166 -15.73 -2.57 -12.92
C TRP A 166 -14.91 -1.33 -13.29
N GLY A 167 -15.53 -0.15 -13.29
CA GLY A 167 -14.90 1.12 -13.68
C GLY A 167 -13.59 1.37 -12.93
N PRO A 168 -13.62 1.43 -11.58
CA PRO A 168 -12.42 1.64 -10.78
C PRO A 168 -11.32 0.60 -11.03
N MET A 169 -11.68 -0.68 -11.18
CA MET A 169 -10.72 -1.76 -11.43
C MET A 169 -10.06 -1.63 -12.80
N ALA A 170 -10.83 -1.25 -13.83
CA ALA A 170 -10.32 -1.03 -15.18
C ALA A 170 -9.39 0.19 -15.25
N GLU A 171 -9.67 1.25 -14.49
CA GLU A 171 -8.80 2.41 -14.36
C GLU A 171 -7.45 2.04 -13.73
N VAL A 172 -7.50 1.32 -12.60
CA VAL A 172 -6.29 0.83 -11.93
C VAL A 172 -5.47 -0.08 -12.85
N ALA A 173 -6.11 -1.01 -13.57
CA ALA A 173 -5.41 -1.90 -14.50
C ALA A 173 -4.69 -1.14 -15.63
N LYS A 174 -5.33 -0.12 -16.23
CA LYS A 174 -4.71 0.73 -17.27
C LYS A 174 -3.54 1.52 -16.72
N LEU A 175 -3.69 2.10 -15.53
CA LEU A 175 -2.64 2.86 -14.84
C LEU A 175 -1.42 1.97 -14.58
N PHE A 176 -1.63 0.79 -13.98
CA PHE A 176 -0.56 -0.16 -13.69
C PHE A 176 0.13 -0.63 -14.98
N ALA A 177 -0.62 -0.98 -16.02
CA ALA A 177 -0.05 -1.39 -17.30
C ALA A 177 0.88 -0.29 -17.88
N GLY A 178 0.45 0.98 -17.84
CA GLY A 178 1.25 2.11 -18.29
C GLY A 178 2.53 2.34 -17.46
N ILE A 179 2.42 2.29 -16.12
CA ILE A 179 3.56 2.54 -15.24
C ILE A 179 4.58 1.39 -15.33
N PHE A 180 4.15 0.14 -15.30
CA PHE A 180 5.07 -1.00 -15.37
C PHE A 180 5.75 -1.14 -16.75
N LEU A 181 5.09 -0.72 -17.83
CA LEU A 181 5.74 -0.71 -19.15
C LEU A 181 6.84 0.35 -19.23
N THR A 182 6.60 1.52 -18.65
CA THR A 182 7.55 2.65 -18.72
C THR A 182 8.67 2.58 -17.68
N ILE A 183 8.51 1.82 -16.58
CA ILE A 183 9.53 1.70 -15.53
C ILE A 183 10.71 0.81 -15.94
N ILE A 184 10.54 -0.13 -16.87
CA ILE A 184 11.60 -1.06 -17.33
C ILE A 184 12.88 -0.33 -17.78
N PRO A 185 12.81 0.62 -18.75
CA PRO A 185 14.01 1.36 -19.14
C PRO A 185 14.58 2.22 -18.01
N VAL A 186 13.73 2.75 -17.11
CA VAL A 186 14.17 3.53 -15.95
C VAL A 186 14.99 2.68 -14.98
N ILE A 187 14.53 1.47 -14.66
CA ILE A 187 15.27 0.52 -13.82
C ILE A 187 16.60 0.14 -14.48
N ALA A 188 16.62 -0.07 -15.80
CA ALA A 188 17.86 -0.35 -16.52
C ALA A 188 18.87 0.82 -16.42
N MET A 189 18.40 2.06 -16.55
CA MET A 189 19.23 3.27 -16.39
C MET A 189 19.73 3.46 -14.95
N LEU A 190 18.93 3.10 -13.94
CA LEU A 190 19.34 3.14 -12.53
C LEU A 190 20.36 2.05 -12.18
N LYS A 191 20.22 0.85 -12.78
CA LYS A 191 21.18 -0.25 -12.62
C LYS A 191 22.55 0.05 -13.20
N ALA A 192 22.65 0.99 -14.13
CA ALA A 192 23.94 1.51 -14.59
C ALA A 192 24.70 2.28 -13.48
N GLY A 193 24.09 2.53 -12.32
CA GLY A 193 24.75 3.10 -11.16
C GLY A 193 25.14 4.57 -11.35
N THR A 194 26.24 4.98 -10.72
CA THR A 194 26.74 6.36 -10.77
C THR A 194 27.24 6.80 -12.15
N SER A 195 27.55 5.85 -13.03
CA SER A 195 27.91 6.10 -14.43
C SER A 195 26.69 6.14 -15.38
N GLY A 196 25.49 5.87 -14.86
CA GLY A 196 24.24 5.92 -15.62
C GLY A 196 23.59 7.30 -15.65
N PRO A 197 22.52 7.48 -16.45
CA PRO A 197 21.76 8.74 -16.54
C PRO A 197 21.19 9.23 -15.20
N PHE A 198 20.96 8.32 -14.26
CA PHE A 198 20.45 8.63 -12.91
C PHE A 198 21.54 8.64 -11.83
N GLY A 199 22.81 8.77 -12.20
CA GLY A 199 23.93 8.72 -11.25
C GLY A 199 23.81 9.71 -10.09
N ALA A 200 23.22 10.89 -10.31
CA ALA A 200 22.95 11.86 -9.25
C ALA A 200 21.98 11.33 -8.18
N VAL A 201 20.94 10.58 -8.58
CA VAL A 201 19.98 9.96 -7.65
C VAL A 201 20.66 8.85 -6.85
N VAL A 202 21.48 8.03 -7.52
CA VAL A 202 22.24 6.96 -6.86
C VAL A 202 23.23 7.53 -5.85
N SER A 203 23.97 8.57 -6.22
CA SER A 203 24.90 9.27 -5.32
C SER A 203 24.21 9.93 -4.14
N ALA A 204 22.98 10.43 -4.30
CA ALA A 204 22.23 11.05 -3.22
C ALA A 204 21.83 10.06 -2.10
N VAL A 205 21.70 8.77 -2.43
CA VAL A 205 21.35 7.70 -1.47
C VAL A 205 22.54 6.84 -1.05
N THR A 206 23.75 7.17 -1.52
CA THR A 206 24.98 6.42 -1.24
C THR A 206 25.93 7.28 -0.41
N ARG A 207 26.50 6.70 0.66
CA ARG A 207 27.48 7.36 1.51
C ARG A 207 28.83 7.49 0.81
N PRO A 208 29.74 8.36 1.31
CA PRO A 208 31.08 8.51 0.72
C PRO A 208 31.93 7.23 0.69
N ASP A 209 31.63 6.27 1.57
CA ASP A 209 32.29 4.96 1.63
C ASP A 209 31.69 3.92 0.65
N GLY A 210 30.67 4.32 -0.13
CA GLY A 210 29.97 3.45 -1.08
C GLY A 210 28.84 2.63 -0.47
N SER A 211 28.59 2.71 0.84
CA SER A 211 27.48 2.02 1.50
C SER A 211 26.14 2.74 1.27
N PRO A 212 25.01 2.02 1.21
CA PRO A 212 23.70 2.66 1.12
C PRO A 212 23.37 3.40 2.43
N ASP A 213 22.76 4.59 2.31
CA ASP A 213 22.31 5.37 3.47
C ASP A 213 20.81 5.12 3.75
N PRO A 214 20.43 4.39 4.82
CA PRO A 214 19.02 4.07 5.09
C PRO A 214 18.13 5.32 5.24
N ALA A 215 18.62 6.42 5.84
CA ALA A 215 17.83 7.65 5.96
C ALA A 215 17.52 8.22 4.57
N MET A 216 18.53 8.32 3.71
CA MET A 216 18.35 8.84 2.35
C MET A 216 17.46 7.91 1.53
N TYR A 217 17.62 6.59 1.66
CA TYR A 217 16.72 5.63 1.01
C TYR A 217 15.28 5.77 1.50
N PHE A 218 15.03 5.95 2.81
CA PHE A 218 13.69 6.15 3.35
C PHE A 218 13.01 7.39 2.76
N TRP A 219 13.71 8.53 2.77
CA TRP A 219 13.18 9.80 2.27
C TRP A 219 13.08 9.86 0.75
N ALA A 220 14.09 9.36 0.01
CA ALA A 220 14.06 9.36 -1.45
C ALA A 220 12.99 8.41 -1.99
N THR A 221 12.90 7.19 -1.44
CA THR A 221 11.84 6.24 -1.78
C THR A 221 10.48 6.82 -1.42
N GLY A 222 10.34 7.37 -0.23
CA GLY A 222 9.05 7.89 0.22
C GLY A 222 8.59 9.14 -0.52
N ALA A 223 9.50 10.07 -0.83
CA ALA A 223 9.19 11.24 -1.64
C ALA A 223 8.72 10.84 -3.04
N LEU A 224 9.37 9.87 -3.68
CA LEU A 224 8.95 9.38 -5.00
C LEU A 224 7.61 8.65 -4.92
N SER A 225 7.44 7.79 -3.90
CA SER A 225 6.21 7.02 -3.65
C SER A 225 5.00 7.93 -3.42
N SER A 226 5.25 9.12 -2.85
CA SER A 226 4.20 10.13 -2.63
C SER A 226 3.53 10.59 -3.93
N PHE A 227 4.13 10.41 -5.12
CA PHE A 227 3.62 11.00 -6.38
C PHE A 227 3.59 10.06 -7.60
N LEU A 228 4.33 8.95 -7.61
CA LEU A 228 4.53 8.12 -8.81
C LEU A 228 3.91 6.72 -8.78
N ASP A 229 3.34 6.30 -7.65
CA ASP A 229 2.97 4.91 -7.27
C ASP A 229 4.06 4.19 -6.46
N ASN A 230 3.61 3.48 -5.42
CA ASN A 230 4.46 2.85 -4.41
C ASN A 230 5.22 1.63 -4.95
N ALA A 231 4.59 0.81 -5.79
CA ALA A 231 5.17 -0.46 -6.24
C ALA A 231 6.38 -0.28 -7.19
N PRO A 232 6.28 0.54 -8.25
CA PRO A 232 7.41 0.86 -9.11
C PRO A 232 8.51 1.59 -8.37
N THR A 233 8.14 2.48 -7.44
CA THR A 233 9.10 3.20 -6.59
C THR A 233 9.92 2.24 -5.74
N TYR A 234 9.29 1.26 -5.11
CA TYR A 234 9.99 0.21 -4.36
C TYR A 234 10.98 -0.53 -5.24
N LEU A 235 10.58 -0.95 -6.45
CA LEU A 235 11.47 -1.67 -7.36
C LEU A 235 12.65 -0.81 -7.81
N VAL A 236 12.43 0.48 -8.07
CA VAL A 236 13.50 1.43 -8.40
C VAL A 236 14.57 1.41 -7.32
N PHE A 237 14.21 1.70 -6.07
CA PHE A 237 15.20 1.81 -5.00
C PHE A 237 15.75 0.45 -4.54
N PHE A 238 14.97 -0.63 -4.61
CA PHE A 238 15.46 -1.99 -4.38
C PHE A 238 16.58 -2.36 -5.35
N ASN A 239 16.43 -2.01 -6.64
CA ASN A 239 17.46 -2.26 -7.63
C ASN A 239 18.63 -1.27 -7.53
N THR A 240 18.39 -0.01 -7.13
CA THR A 240 19.44 0.97 -6.85
C THR A 240 20.33 0.53 -5.68
N ALA A 241 19.75 -0.12 -4.66
CA ALA A 241 20.47 -0.67 -3.51
C ALA A 241 21.23 -1.99 -3.81
N GLY A 242 21.22 -2.47 -5.06
CA GLY A 242 21.94 -3.66 -5.51
C GLY A 242 21.06 -4.76 -6.08
N GLY A 243 19.76 -4.79 -5.73
CA GLY A 243 18.77 -5.69 -6.33
C GLY A 243 18.92 -7.18 -6.02
N ASP A 244 19.91 -7.57 -5.21
CA ASP A 244 20.04 -8.95 -4.70
C ASP A 244 19.19 -9.13 -3.42
N PRO A 245 18.11 -9.93 -3.47
CA PRO A 245 17.25 -10.16 -2.31
C PRO A 245 18.01 -10.74 -1.09
N GLN A 246 19.04 -11.56 -1.30
CA GLN A 246 19.76 -12.20 -0.18
C GLN A 246 20.62 -11.19 0.57
N ALA A 247 21.41 -10.38 -0.15
CA ALA A 247 22.14 -9.27 0.46
C ALA A 247 21.19 -8.23 1.10
N MET A 248 20.07 -7.92 0.45
CA MET A 248 19.07 -6.97 0.97
C MET A 248 18.40 -7.45 2.25
N MET A 249 18.16 -8.75 2.42
CA MET A 249 17.59 -9.30 3.64
C MET A 249 18.59 -9.44 4.80
N THR A 250 19.89 -9.40 4.52
CA THR A 250 20.96 -9.65 5.48
C THR A 250 21.83 -8.40 5.67
N THR A 251 22.87 -8.24 4.87
CA THR A 251 23.84 -7.13 4.96
C THR A 251 23.19 -5.75 4.86
N PHE A 252 22.19 -5.60 3.99
CA PHE A 252 21.49 -4.33 3.76
C PHE A 252 20.06 -4.32 4.34
N ALA A 253 19.82 -5.09 5.40
CA ALA A 253 18.50 -5.22 6.02
C ALA A 253 17.88 -3.87 6.42
N SER A 254 18.68 -2.94 6.98
CA SER A 254 18.21 -1.60 7.32
C SER A 254 17.80 -0.79 6.07
N THR A 255 18.56 -0.90 4.98
CA THR A 255 18.22 -0.27 3.70
C THR A 255 16.95 -0.86 3.11
N LEU A 256 16.78 -2.19 3.15
CA LEU A 256 15.56 -2.85 2.70
C LEU A 256 14.34 -2.40 3.53
N ALA A 257 14.50 -2.27 4.84
CA ALA A 257 13.47 -1.78 5.74
C ALA A 257 13.11 -0.32 5.42
N ALA A 258 14.12 0.53 5.18
CA ALA A 258 13.93 1.93 4.77
C ALA A 258 13.19 2.06 3.43
N ILE A 259 13.55 1.26 2.42
CA ILE A 259 12.86 1.25 1.12
C ILE A 259 11.42 0.77 1.30
N SER A 260 11.22 -0.32 2.04
CA SER A 260 9.89 -0.89 2.29
C SER A 260 8.99 0.09 3.03
N ALA A 261 9.48 0.67 4.13
CA ALA A 261 8.78 1.67 4.93
C ALA A 261 8.52 2.94 4.13
N GLY A 262 9.51 3.46 3.39
CA GLY A 262 9.37 4.65 2.57
C GLY A 262 8.31 4.47 1.49
N ALA A 263 8.38 3.36 0.75
CA ALA A 263 7.42 3.04 -0.31
C ALA A 263 5.99 2.91 0.23
N VAL A 264 5.79 2.15 1.31
CA VAL A 264 4.45 1.86 1.83
C VAL A 264 3.88 3.03 2.63
N PHE A 265 4.65 3.61 3.56
CA PHE A 265 4.12 4.63 4.48
C PHE A 265 3.92 5.99 3.82
N MET A 266 4.88 6.43 3.01
CA MET A 266 4.83 7.75 2.40
C MET A 266 3.96 7.80 1.14
N GLY A 267 3.50 6.64 0.63
CA GLY A 267 2.43 6.59 -0.38
C GLY A 267 1.16 7.33 0.08
N ALA A 268 0.96 7.44 1.39
CA ALA A 268 -0.15 8.19 2.00
C ALA A 268 -0.01 9.72 1.88
N ASN A 269 1.13 10.27 1.47
CA ASN A 269 1.36 11.72 1.48
C ASN A 269 0.48 12.48 0.50
N THR A 270 0.03 11.83 -0.59
CA THR A 270 -0.91 12.42 -1.54
C THR A 270 -1.98 11.42 -1.99
N TYR A 271 -3.06 11.93 -2.59
CA TYR A 271 -4.09 11.06 -3.18
C TYR A 271 -3.62 10.24 -4.38
N ILE A 272 -2.54 10.65 -5.04
CA ILE A 272 -1.99 9.96 -6.22
C ILE A 272 -0.81 9.06 -5.87
N GLY A 273 -0.39 9.00 -4.61
CA GLY A 273 0.74 8.18 -4.18
C GLY A 273 0.50 6.69 -4.37
N ASN A 274 -0.76 6.24 -4.31
CA ASN A 274 -1.15 4.89 -4.74
C ASN A 274 -2.62 4.83 -5.19
N ALA A 275 -2.98 3.75 -5.89
CA ALA A 275 -4.35 3.50 -6.35
C ALA A 275 -5.41 3.41 -5.23
N PRO A 276 -5.17 2.71 -4.10
CA PRO A 276 -6.10 2.70 -2.96
C PRO A 276 -6.51 4.10 -2.46
N ASN A 277 -5.59 5.05 -2.35
CA ASN A 277 -5.87 6.40 -1.87
C ASN A 277 -6.88 7.12 -2.79
N LEU A 278 -6.65 7.04 -4.10
CA LEU A 278 -7.54 7.61 -5.10
C LEU A 278 -8.92 6.94 -5.06
N MET A 279 -8.96 5.61 -4.90
CA MET A 279 -10.21 4.85 -4.80
C MET A 279 -11.02 5.24 -3.57
N VAL A 280 -10.39 5.33 -2.40
CA VAL A 280 -11.05 5.75 -1.16
C VAL A 280 -11.60 7.17 -1.29
N LYS A 281 -10.83 8.10 -1.88
CA LYS A 281 -11.28 9.46 -2.17
C LYS A 281 -12.51 9.46 -3.08
N ALA A 282 -12.46 8.74 -4.21
CA ALA A 282 -13.55 8.69 -5.17
C ALA A 282 -14.83 8.12 -4.55
N ILE A 283 -14.73 7.03 -3.78
CA ILE A 283 -15.86 6.44 -3.05
C ILE A 283 -16.43 7.43 -2.04
N ALA A 284 -15.60 8.16 -1.31
CA ALA A 284 -16.06 9.15 -0.34
C ALA A 284 -16.81 10.31 -1.02
N GLU A 285 -16.30 10.83 -2.14
CA GLU A 285 -16.92 11.91 -2.92
C GLU A 285 -18.25 11.47 -3.55
N ASP A 286 -18.32 10.26 -4.11
CA ASP A 286 -19.57 9.67 -4.63
C ASP A 286 -20.65 9.52 -3.55
N ARG A 287 -20.21 9.33 -2.29
CA ARG A 287 -21.08 9.28 -1.10
C ARG A 287 -21.33 10.66 -0.48
N ASN A 288 -21.11 11.75 -1.21
CA ASN A 288 -21.32 13.14 -0.79
C ASN A 288 -20.48 13.58 0.43
N VAL A 289 -19.37 12.90 0.73
CA VAL A 289 -18.39 13.40 1.71
C VAL A 289 -17.50 14.41 1.01
N LYS A 290 -17.50 15.66 1.49
CA LYS A 290 -16.63 16.72 0.99
C LYS A 290 -15.18 16.44 1.38
N MET A 291 -14.44 15.80 0.48
CA MET A 291 -13.02 15.52 0.68
C MET A 291 -12.17 16.79 0.52
N PRO A 292 -11.05 16.91 1.26
CA PRO A 292 -10.08 17.98 1.02
C PRO A 292 -9.60 17.96 -0.42
N SER A 293 -9.32 19.15 -0.98
CA SER A 293 -8.62 19.27 -2.27
C SER A 293 -7.24 18.62 -2.20
N PHE A 294 -6.59 18.43 -3.35
CA PHE A 294 -5.25 17.82 -3.41
C PHE A 294 -4.25 18.45 -2.43
N PHE A 295 -4.10 19.78 -2.48
CA PHE A 295 -3.23 20.51 -1.56
C PHE A 295 -3.78 20.55 -0.13
N GLY A 296 -5.10 20.57 0.05
CA GLY A 296 -5.72 20.47 1.37
C GLY A 296 -5.38 19.15 2.07
N TYR A 297 -5.39 18.05 1.33
CA TYR A 297 -4.94 16.74 1.82
C TYR A 297 -3.44 16.73 2.12
N MET A 298 -2.62 17.36 1.28
CA MET A 298 -1.18 17.48 1.56
C MET A 298 -0.86 18.28 2.82
N LEU A 299 -1.71 19.24 3.21
CA LEU A 299 -1.56 19.91 4.51
C LEU A 299 -1.87 18.96 5.67
N TRP A 300 -2.85 18.07 5.53
CA TRP A 300 -3.12 17.02 6.51
C TRP A 300 -1.96 16.03 6.63
N SER A 301 -1.49 15.48 5.52
CA SER A 301 -0.35 14.53 5.53
C SER A 301 0.93 15.22 5.97
N GLY A 302 1.20 16.44 5.51
CA GLY A 302 2.32 17.26 5.94
C GLY A 302 2.33 17.53 7.45
N GLY A 303 1.17 17.87 8.01
CA GLY A 303 1.05 18.15 9.45
C GLY A 303 1.09 16.92 10.35
N VAL A 304 0.69 15.75 9.85
CA VAL A 304 0.57 14.52 10.65
C VAL A 304 1.69 13.53 10.36
N LEU A 305 1.92 13.17 9.10
CA LEU A 305 2.84 12.10 8.70
C LEU A 305 4.31 12.54 8.71
N ILE A 306 4.62 13.72 8.17
CA ILE A 306 6.02 14.16 8.05
C ILE A 306 6.73 14.24 9.42
N PRO A 307 6.13 14.80 10.49
CA PRO A 307 6.75 14.76 11.81
C PRO A 307 7.01 13.34 12.32
N LEU A 308 6.09 12.40 12.07
CA LEU A 308 6.26 11.00 12.45
C LEU A 308 7.41 10.36 11.67
N PHE A 309 7.53 10.62 10.36
CA PHE A 309 8.63 10.12 9.53
C PHE A 309 9.99 10.69 9.94
N ILE A 310 10.06 11.96 10.35
CA ILE A 310 11.27 12.55 10.92
C ILE A 310 11.68 11.78 12.19
N ILE A 311 10.73 11.55 13.10
CA ILE A 311 11.00 10.78 14.33
C ILE A 311 11.48 9.36 13.98
N MET A 312 10.81 8.69 13.03
CA MET A 312 11.20 7.35 12.58
C MET A 312 12.62 7.31 12.02
N THR A 313 13.01 8.33 11.26
CA THR A 313 14.37 8.47 10.72
C THR A 313 15.40 8.45 11.84
N PHE A 314 15.16 9.20 12.92
CA PHE A 314 16.08 9.26 14.06
C PHE A 314 16.04 8.01 14.96
N ILE A 315 14.98 7.20 14.94
CA ILE A 315 14.91 6.00 15.77
C ILE A 315 15.50 4.79 15.03
N TRP A 316 15.12 4.56 13.76
CA TRP A 316 15.40 3.32 13.03
C TRP A 316 16.34 3.47 11.83
N PHE A 317 16.31 4.60 11.11
CA PHE A 317 17.01 4.74 9.82
C PHE A 317 18.28 5.60 9.88
N LYS A 318 19.05 5.51 10.96
CA LYS A 318 20.33 6.24 11.10
C LYS A 318 21.46 5.69 10.23
#